data_AF-A0A972X6B6-F1
#
_entry.id   AF-A0A972X6B6-F1
#
_cell.length_a   1.000
_cell.length_b   1.000
_cell.length_c   1.000
_cell.angle_alpha   90.00
_cell.angle_beta   90.00
_cell.angle_gamma   90.00
#
_symmetry.space_group_name_H-M   'P 1'
#
loop_
_entity.id
_entity.type
_entity.pdbx_description
1 polymer ?
#
loop_
_entity_poly.entity_id
_entity_poly.type
_entity_poly.pdbx_seq_one_letter_code
_entity_poly.pdbx_strand_id
1 'polypeptide(L)'
;MAIGETIRNSQIWKSIFRHPMPLDRRNRIVVMLTNFFLHLHPVSIKKQGIALSFTWCMGGVTFFLFLVETVTGVLLMFYYRPTLEWAY
;
A
#
# COMPACT_ATOMS: atom_id res chain seq x y z
N MET A 1 -11.69 18.23 -28.83
CA MET A 1 -12.00 17.62 -27.52
C MET A 1 -10.74 16.96 -27.00
N ALA A 2 -10.21 17.45 -25.89
CA ALA A 2 -8.94 16.97 -25.35
C ALA A 2 -9.11 15.55 -24.79
N ILE A 3 -8.21 14.64 -25.17
CA ILE A 3 -8.20 13.22 -24.74
C ILE A 3 -8.32 13.09 -23.20
N GLY A 4 -7.79 14.07 -22.47
CA GLY A 4 -7.90 14.16 -21.01
C GLY A 4 -9.33 14.28 -20.49
N GLU A 5 -10.24 14.96 -21.19
CA GLU A 5 -11.65 15.06 -20.76
C GLU A 5 -12.42 13.75 -20.98
N THR A 6 -12.10 13.03 -22.06
CA THR A 6 -12.70 11.71 -22.34
C THR A 6 -12.29 10.68 -21.29
N ILE A 7 -11.02 10.69 -20.87
CA ILE A 7 -10.51 9.82 -19.81
C ILE A 7 -11.16 10.16 -18.47
N ARG A 8 -11.23 11.45 -18.12
CA ARG A 8 -11.79 11.94 -16.86
C ARG A 8 -13.30 11.73 -16.73
N ASN A 9 -14.01 11.64 -17.85
CA ASN A 9 -15.44 11.34 -17.90
C ASN A 9 -15.76 9.84 -17.97
N SER A 10 -14.75 8.97 -18.12
CA SER A 10 -14.96 7.53 -18.16
C SER A 10 -15.53 6.99 -16.84
N GLN A 11 -16.37 5.95 -16.93
CA GLN A 11 -16.93 5.27 -15.75
C GLN A 11 -15.83 4.72 -14.83
N ILE A 12 -14.71 4.27 -15.42
CA ILE A 12 -13.54 3.77 -14.71
C ILE A 12 -12.90 4.90 -13.89
N TRP A 13 -12.76 6.09 -14.47
CA TRP A 13 -12.19 7.23 -13.76
C TRP A 13 -13.07 7.71 -12.61
N LYS A 14 -14.39 7.79 -12.82
CA LYS A 14 -15.35 8.18 -11.77
C LYS A 14 -15.49 7.13 -10.66
N SER A 15 -15.24 5.85 -10.95
CA SER A 15 -15.29 4.78 -9.95
C SER A 15 -14.06 4.78 -9.02
N ILE A 16 -12.88 5.13 -9.55
CA ILE A 16 -11.62 5.24 -8.82
C ILE A 16 -11.55 6.57 -8.06
N PHE A 17 -11.83 7.69 -8.72
CA PHE A 17 -11.80 9.04 -8.12
C PHE A 17 -13.22 9.54 -7.87
N ARG A 18 -13.83 9.02 -6.79
CA ARG A 18 -15.23 9.32 -6.41
C ARG A 18 -15.46 10.73 -5.88
N HIS A 19 -14.42 11.42 -5.41
CA HIS A 19 -14.52 12.75 -4.81
C HIS A 19 -13.59 13.76 -5.50
N PRO A 20 -14.04 15.01 -5.73
CA PRO A 20 -13.20 16.07 -6.29
C PRO A 20 -12.10 16.49 -5.31
N MET A 21 -11.10 17.21 -5.81
CA MET A 21 -9.94 17.65 -5.03
C MET A 21 -10.40 18.39 -3.75
N PRO A 22 -9.97 17.95 -2.55
CA PRO A 22 -10.52 18.47 -1.31
C PRO A 22 -9.96 19.87 -1.00
N LEU A 23 -10.83 20.87 -0.99
CA LEU A 23 -10.51 22.23 -0.54
C LEU A 23 -10.64 22.39 0.99
N ASP A 24 -11.61 21.69 1.59
CA ASP A 24 -11.89 21.73 3.03
C ASP A 24 -11.33 20.53 3.80
N ARG A 25 -11.06 20.74 5.11
CA ARG A 25 -10.59 19.69 6.02
C ARG A 25 -11.54 18.49 6.10
N ARG A 26 -12.86 18.73 6.17
CA ARG A 26 -13.86 17.66 6.22
C ARG A 26 -13.87 16.84 4.92
N ASN A 27 -13.83 17.52 3.78
CA ASN A 27 -13.81 16.85 2.48
C ASN A 27 -12.52 16.00 2.30
N ARG A 28 -11.38 16.46 2.82
CA ARG A 28 -10.12 15.70 2.80
C ARG A 28 -10.22 14.37 3.56
N ILE A 29 -10.86 14.37 4.72
CA ILE A 29 -11.07 13.15 5.52
C ILE A 29 -11.97 12.17 4.76
N VAL A 30 -13.07 12.67 4.17
CA VAL A 30 -13.99 11.85 3.37
C VAL A 30 -13.25 11.24 2.17
N VAL A 31 -12.44 12.02 1.45
CA VAL A 31 -11.62 11.51 0.34
C VAL A 31 -10.69 10.39 0.80
N MET A 32 -9.98 10.55 1.93
CA MET A 32 -9.08 9.50 2.44
C MET A 32 -9.83 8.23 2.86
N LEU A 33 -11.00 8.35 3.49
CA LEU A 33 -11.78 7.21 3.95
C LEU A 33 -12.49 6.46 2.81
N THR A 34 -12.91 7.16 1.76
CA THR A 34 -13.72 6.57 0.67
C THR A 34 -12.86 5.93 -0.43
N ASN A 35 -11.55 6.20 -0.43
CA ASN A 35 -10.60 5.62 -1.38
C ASN A 35 -9.85 4.46 -0.73
N PHE A 36 -9.86 3.29 -1.37
CA PHE A 36 -9.20 2.08 -0.85
C PHE A 36 -7.71 2.30 -0.54
N PHE A 37 -6.97 2.91 -1.47
CA PHE A 37 -5.54 3.19 -1.28
C PHE A 37 -5.26 4.25 -0.22
N LEU A 38 -6.07 5.30 -0.16
CA LEU A 38 -5.89 6.37 0.81
C LEU A 38 -6.36 5.98 2.21
N HIS A 39 -7.23 4.97 2.32
CA HIS A 39 -7.69 4.42 3.59
C HIS A 39 -6.59 3.68 4.35
N LEU A 40 -5.66 3.04 3.62
CA LEU A 40 -4.50 2.38 4.21
C LEU A 40 -3.56 3.39 4.89
N HIS A 41 -3.53 4.63 4.40
CA HIS A 41 -2.72 5.69 4.99
C HIS A 41 -3.48 6.44 6.10
N PRO A 42 -2.82 6.72 7.24
CA PRO A 42 -3.46 7.47 8.32
C PRO A 42 -3.81 8.89 7.89
N VAL A 43 -5.03 9.32 8.23
CA VAL A 43 -5.62 10.61 7.81
C VAL A 43 -4.89 11.84 8.36
N SER A 44 -4.25 11.69 9.52
CA SER A 44 -3.47 12.73 10.17
C SER A 44 -2.39 12.09 11.04
N ILE A 45 -1.14 12.49 10.84
CA ILE A 45 0.01 12.03 11.62
C ILE A 45 0.62 13.24 12.34
N LYS A 46 1.02 13.07 13.61
CA LYS A 46 1.79 14.10 14.32
C LYS A 46 3.19 14.20 13.69
N LYS A 47 3.71 15.43 13.51
CA LYS A 47 5.03 15.68 12.88
C LYS A 47 6.18 14.87 13.52
N GLN A 48 6.12 14.64 14.82
CA GLN A 48 7.12 13.86 15.57
C GLN A 48 7.14 12.37 15.18
N GLY A 49 6.00 11.80 14.78
CA GLY A 49 5.90 10.40 14.35
C GLY A 49 6.42 10.13 12.93
N ILE A 50 6.73 11.19 12.17
CA ILE A 50 7.32 11.11 10.82
C ILE A 50 8.85 11.13 10.90
N ALA A 51 9.43 11.47 12.06
CA ALA A 51 10.88 11.46 12.23
C ALA A 51 11.40 10.01 12.08
N LEU A 52 11.99 9.71 10.93
CA LEU A 52 12.58 8.41 10.60
C LEU A 52 13.61 7.94 11.64
N SER A 53 14.24 8.88 12.36
CA SER A 53 15.20 8.60 13.43
C SER A 53 14.57 7.99 14.69
N PHE A 54 13.26 8.11 14.94
CA PHE A 54 12.64 7.62 16.17
C PHE A 54 12.24 6.14 16.10
N THR A 55 11.77 5.67 14.95
CA THR A 55 11.26 4.30 14.77
C THR A 55 12.02 3.50 13.72
N TRP A 56 13.03 4.12 13.08
CA TRP A 56 13.91 3.50 12.07
C TRP A 56 13.18 2.80 10.93
N CYS A 57 11.91 3.15 10.70
CA CYS A 57 11.01 2.40 9.81
C CYS A 57 10.96 0.89 10.10
N MET A 58 11.11 0.46 11.37
CA MET A 58 11.19 -0.96 11.74
C MET A 58 10.01 -1.77 11.20
N GLY A 59 8.80 -1.21 11.16
CA GLY A 59 7.63 -1.89 10.57
C GLY A 59 7.73 -2.09 9.05
N GLY A 60 8.35 -1.16 8.32
CA GLY A 60 8.61 -1.33 6.90
C GLY A 60 9.70 -2.36 6.63
N VAL A 61 10.74 -2.38 7.49
CA VAL A 61 11.83 -3.37 7.40
C VAL A 61 11.31 -4.78 7.65
N THR A 62 10.48 -5.00 8.67
CA THR A 62 9.92 -6.34 8.95
C THR A 62 9.00 -6.81 7.82
N PHE A 63 8.16 -5.94 7.26
CA PHE A 63 7.33 -6.28 6.10
C PHE A 63 8.17 -6.60 4.87
N PHE A 64 9.24 -5.84 4.63
CA PHE A 64 10.17 -6.12 3.54
C PHE A 64 10.87 -7.47 3.69
N LEU A 65 11.39 -7.77 4.89
CA LEU A 65 12.01 -9.07 5.18
C LEU A 65 11.02 -10.22 5.02
N PHE A 66 9.76 -10.05 5.43
CA PHE A 66 8.71 -11.04 5.20
C PHE A 66 8.48 -11.33 3.72
N LEU A 67 8.47 -10.30 2.86
CA LEU A 67 8.35 -10.50 1.41
C LEU A 67 9.56 -11.26 0.84
N VAL A 68 10.78 -10.89 1.28
CA VAL A 68 12.01 -11.59 0.87
C VAL A 68 11.96 -13.05 1.27
N GLU A 69 11.64 -13.35 2.53
CA GLU A 69 11.53 -14.71 3.07
C GLU A 69 10.42 -15.51 2.38
N THR A 70 9.29 -14.89 2.07
CA THR A 70 8.20 -15.55 1.34
C THR A 70 8.66 -15.95 -0.06
N VAL A 71 9.33 -15.06 -0.79
CA VAL A 71 9.82 -15.35 -2.14
C VAL A 71 10.91 -16.42 -2.11
N THR A 72 11.92 -16.28 -1.26
CA THR A 72 13.01 -17.26 -1.16
C THR A 72 12.53 -18.59 -0.59
N GLY A 73 11.58 -18.58 0.34
CA GLY A 73 10.94 -19.77 0.91
C GLY A 73 10.13 -20.54 -0.13
N VAL A 74 9.34 -19.86 -0.96
CA VAL A 74 8.62 -20.49 -2.07
C VAL A 74 9.60 -21.09 -3.08
N LEU A 75 10.69 -20.39 -3.39
CA LEU A 75 11.75 -20.93 -4.25
C LEU A 75 12.39 -22.19 -3.65
N LEU A 76 12.64 -22.18 -2.35
CA LEU A 76 13.21 -23.32 -1.64
C LEU A 76 12.25 -24.51 -1.62
N MET A 77 10.94 -24.30 -1.52
CA MET A 77 9.93 -25.37 -1.57
C MET A 77 9.93 -26.15 -2.89
N PHE A 78 10.38 -25.57 -4.01
CA PHE A 78 10.53 -26.32 -5.25
C PHE A 78 11.69 -27.33 -5.23
N TYR A 79 12.70 -27.09 -4.39
CA TYR A 79 13.89 -27.95 -4.28
C TYR A 79 13.85 -28.87 -3.07
N TYR A 80 13.26 -28.39 -1.96
CA TYR A 80 13.20 -29.10 -0.69
C TYR A 80 12.28 -30.32 -0.78
N ARG A 81 12.81 -31.49 -0.42
CA ARG A 81 12.03 -32.72 -0.22
C ARG A 81 11.73 -32.89 1.27
N PRO A 82 10.45 -32.89 1.70
CA PRO A 82 10.07 -33.02 3.10
C PRO A 82 10.16 -34.49 3.57
N THR A 83 11.36 -35.08 3.53
CA THR A 83 11.64 -36.46 3.95
C THR A 83 12.94 -36.52 4.74
N LEU A 84 12.98 -37.25 5.86
CA LEU A 84 14.13 -37.34 6.76
C LEU A 84 15.44 -37.72 6.03
N GLU A 85 15.33 -38.62 5.05
CA GLU A 85 16.46 -39.13 4.25
C GLU A 85 17.14 -38.05 3.38
N TRP A 86 16.42 -36.99 3.01
CA TRP A 86 16.85 -35.97 2.05
C TRP A 86 16.77 -34.55 2.63
N ALA A 87 16.70 -34.43 3.97
CA ALA A 87 16.48 -33.16 4.65
C ALA A 87 17.76 -32.35 4.92
N TYR A 88 18.93 -33.01 4.91
CA TYR A 88 20.26 -32.43 5.14
C TYR A 88 21.21 -32.82 4.02
#